data_AF-A0A920YN04-F1
#
_entry.id   AF-A0A920YN04-F1
#
_cell.length_a   1.000
_cell.length_b   1.000
_cell.length_c   1.000
_cell.angle_alpha   90.00
_cell.angle_beta   90.00
_cell.angle_gamma   90.00
#
_symmetry.space_group_name_H-M   'P 1'
#
loop_
_entity.id
_entity.type
_entity.pdbx_description
1 polymer ?
#
loop_
_entity_poly.entity_id
_entity_poly.type
_entity_poly.pdbx_seq_one_letter_code
_entity_poly.pdbx_strand_id
1 'polypeptide(L)'
;AFDREYLLITGEIDPEFHQAAAEGRPYESSRYKPRYWTLNGRSAPDTMLPDNAAHLPHQPYGAMIMARPGEKVLLRYVGAGTAHHPLHPHGNHTRVLALDGRLLRNGAFDRSYERFTVLVGAGQTYDQIYQWFGLGYSPENPIPTGLPNLRNLGIGDAGWTMWSGSPYLGLKGDIPQGVVSFNEEGEYYFMLHSHQEFQITNWGEFPGGLMTMIAVHPHLSPDRGVLKESERGTGYGNSV
;
A
#
# COMPACT_ATOMS: atom_id res chain seq x y z
N ALA A 1 6.79 -7.33 18.71
CA ALA A 1 6.75 -8.32 17.63
C ALA A 1 5.64 -7.95 16.66
N PHE A 2 5.85 -8.23 15.38
CA PHE A 2 4.90 -8.07 14.28
C PHE A 2 4.82 -9.39 13.52
N ASP A 3 3.73 -9.61 12.79
CA ASP A 3 3.46 -10.83 12.04
C ASP A 3 3.90 -10.72 10.58
N ARG A 4 3.82 -9.52 10.01
CA ARG A 4 4.22 -9.21 8.63
C ARG A 4 4.95 -7.88 8.56
N GLU A 5 5.74 -7.70 7.51
CA GLU A 5 6.56 -6.53 7.24
C GLU A 5 6.51 -6.17 5.75
N TYR A 6 6.29 -4.89 5.47
CA TYR A 6 6.27 -4.33 4.14
C TYR A 6 7.07 -3.03 4.09
N LEU A 7 7.92 -2.91 3.07
CA LEU A 7 8.70 -1.71 2.78
C LEU A 7 8.01 -0.93 1.67
N LEU A 8 7.69 0.34 1.93
CA LEU A 8 7.10 1.26 0.95
C LEU A 8 8.03 2.46 0.77
N ILE A 9 8.71 2.51 -0.36
CA ILE A 9 9.60 3.58 -0.76
C ILE A 9 8.83 4.55 -1.64
N THR A 10 8.60 5.77 -1.16
CA THR A 10 7.95 6.83 -1.92
C THR A 10 8.97 7.62 -2.73
N GLY A 11 8.63 7.95 -3.97
CA GLY A 11 9.44 8.85 -4.79
C GLY A 11 8.67 9.39 -5.98
N GLU A 12 9.30 10.30 -6.72
CA GLU A 12 8.68 10.98 -7.84
C GLU A 12 9.53 10.92 -9.11
N ILE A 13 8.85 10.99 -10.26
CA ILE A 13 9.47 11.00 -11.58
C ILE A 13 9.04 12.28 -12.30
N ASP A 14 10.03 13.08 -12.68
CA ASP A 14 9.90 14.10 -13.72
C ASP A 14 10.38 13.51 -15.05
N PRO A 15 9.48 13.32 -16.03
CA PRO A 15 9.86 12.78 -17.33
C PRO A 15 10.79 13.69 -18.14
N GLU A 16 10.75 15.02 -17.97
CA GLU A 16 11.69 15.93 -18.64
C GLU A 16 13.12 15.72 -18.12
N PHE A 17 13.25 15.52 -16.80
CA PHE A 17 14.53 15.17 -16.18
C PHE A 17 15.06 13.83 -16.69
N HIS A 18 14.22 12.79 -16.72
CA HIS A 18 14.62 11.46 -17.19
C HIS A 18 14.99 11.46 -18.68
N GLN A 19 14.24 12.20 -19.50
CA GLN A 19 14.55 12.35 -20.92
C GLN A 19 15.89 13.08 -21.12
N ALA A 20 16.17 14.12 -20.33
CA ALA A 20 17.46 14.79 -20.35
C ALA A 20 18.61 13.89 -19.96
N ALA A 21 18.45 13.09 -18.91
CA ALA A 21 19.43 12.09 -18.50
C ALA A 21 19.69 11.05 -19.59
N ALA A 22 18.63 10.52 -20.23
CA ALA A 22 18.73 9.53 -21.31
C ALA A 22 19.47 10.06 -22.54
N GLU A 23 19.29 11.34 -22.86
CA GLU A 23 19.94 11.99 -24.02
C GLU A 23 21.29 12.64 -23.67
N GLY A 24 21.77 12.52 -22.42
CA GLY A 24 23.03 13.13 -21.98
C GLY A 24 23.01 14.67 -21.97
N ARG A 25 21.82 15.27 -21.84
CA ARG A 25 21.61 16.72 -21.86
C ARG A 25 21.67 17.29 -20.45
N PRO A 26 22.15 18.53 -20.27
CA PRO A 26 22.01 19.21 -18.99
C PRO A 26 20.52 19.42 -18.65
N TYR A 27 20.21 19.36 -17.36
CA TYR A 27 18.89 19.64 -16.81
C TYR A 27 19.02 20.61 -15.62
N GLU A 28 18.17 21.63 -15.57
CA GLU A 28 18.14 22.59 -14.49
C GLU A 28 17.27 22.06 -13.34
N SER A 29 17.88 21.65 -12.22
CA SER A 29 17.15 21.03 -11.10
C SER A 29 16.06 21.91 -10.48
N SER A 30 16.15 23.23 -10.62
CA SER A 30 15.10 24.17 -10.17
C SER A 30 13.78 24.00 -10.93
N ARG A 31 13.82 23.38 -12.11
CA ARG A 31 12.65 23.11 -12.97
C ARG A 31 11.98 21.77 -12.69
N TYR A 32 12.50 21.00 -11.72
CA TYR A 32 12.00 19.68 -11.37
C TYR A 32 10.50 19.71 -11.11
N LYS A 33 9.76 18.99 -11.96
CA LYS A 33 8.30 18.95 -11.95
C LYS A 33 7.80 17.51 -12.07
N PRO A 34 7.60 16.82 -10.94
CA PRO A 34 6.99 15.50 -10.92
C PRO A 34 5.70 15.39 -11.72
N ARG A 35 5.57 14.30 -12.47
CA ARG A 35 4.34 13.90 -13.17
C ARG A 35 3.90 12.48 -12.87
N TYR A 36 4.76 11.70 -12.20
CA TYR A 36 4.41 10.40 -11.65
C TYR A 36 4.93 10.31 -10.22
N TRP A 37 4.20 9.58 -9.39
CA TRP A 37 4.54 9.32 -7.99
C TRP A 37 4.50 7.83 -7.76
N THR A 38 5.47 7.31 -7.02
CA THR A 38 5.76 5.87 -7.03
C THR A 38 5.84 5.31 -5.62
N LEU A 39 5.35 4.07 -5.46
CA LEU A 39 5.70 3.19 -4.36
C LEU A 39 6.60 2.08 -4.92
N ASN A 40 7.79 1.91 -4.35
CA ASN A 40 8.77 0.90 -4.78
C ASN A 40 9.10 0.97 -6.28
N GLY A 41 9.11 2.18 -6.83
CA GLY A 41 9.40 2.44 -8.25
C GLY A 41 8.23 2.19 -9.21
N ARG A 42 7.04 1.86 -8.71
CA ARG A 42 5.82 1.65 -9.50
C ARG A 42 4.78 2.72 -9.21
N SER A 43 4.02 3.13 -10.22
CA SER A 43 2.80 3.92 -10.03
C SER A 43 1.57 3.00 -10.10
N ALA A 44 0.48 3.35 -9.42
CA ALA A 44 -0.75 2.57 -9.57
C ALA A 44 -1.21 2.57 -11.04
N PRO A 45 -1.78 1.46 -11.55
CA PRO A 45 -2.15 0.24 -10.83
C PRO A 45 -1.01 -0.77 -10.59
N ASP A 46 0.19 -0.54 -11.15
CA ASP A 46 1.30 -1.51 -11.09
C ASP A 46 1.84 -1.74 -9.66
N THR A 47 1.56 -0.81 -8.74
CA THR A 47 1.78 -0.97 -7.30
C THR A 47 1.08 -2.19 -6.72
N MET A 48 -0.03 -2.63 -7.31
CA MET A 48 -0.81 -3.79 -6.86
C MET A 48 -0.34 -5.12 -7.47
N LEU A 49 0.56 -5.07 -8.45
CA LEU A 49 1.14 -6.28 -9.05
C LEU A 49 2.10 -6.97 -8.07
N PRO A 50 2.27 -8.30 -8.16
CA PRO A 50 3.17 -9.02 -7.28
C PRO A 50 4.64 -8.59 -7.44
N ASP A 51 5.44 -8.97 -6.45
CA ASP A 51 6.90 -8.93 -6.55
C ASP A 51 7.37 -9.75 -7.76
N ASN A 52 8.45 -9.30 -8.39
CA ASN A 52 9.08 -9.94 -9.54
C ASN A 52 8.13 -10.17 -10.72
N ALA A 53 7.16 -9.26 -10.93
CA ALA A 53 6.32 -9.25 -12.11
C ALA A 53 7.21 -9.29 -13.37
N ALA A 54 7.04 -10.30 -14.22
CA ALA A 54 7.98 -10.62 -15.30
C ALA A 54 8.19 -9.47 -16.31
N HIS A 55 7.17 -8.63 -16.49
CA HIS A 55 7.22 -7.47 -17.39
C HIS A 55 7.78 -6.19 -16.73
N LEU A 56 8.12 -6.24 -15.43
CA LEU A 56 8.74 -5.15 -14.67
C LEU A 56 10.09 -5.59 -14.06
N PRO A 57 11.07 -6.03 -14.88
CA PRO A 57 12.32 -6.64 -14.40
C PRO A 57 13.21 -5.70 -13.57
N HIS A 58 13.00 -4.39 -13.67
CA HIS A 58 13.75 -3.35 -12.94
C HIS A 58 12.97 -2.74 -11.77
N GLN A 59 11.76 -3.24 -11.49
CA GLN A 59 10.91 -2.82 -10.37
C GLN A 59 10.48 -4.07 -9.59
N PRO A 60 11.41 -4.72 -8.85
CA PRO A 60 11.19 -6.07 -8.33
C PRO A 60 10.17 -6.17 -7.20
N TYR A 61 9.86 -5.06 -6.51
CA TYR A 61 8.94 -5.07 -5.38
C TYR A 61 7.61 -4.40 -5.73
N GLY A 62 6.51 -5.07 -5.43
CA GLY A 62 5.17 -4.48 -5.40
C GLY A 62 4.97 -3.65 -4.13
N ALA A 63 3.75 -3.13 -3.96
CA ALA A 63 3.39 -2.29 -2.81
C ALA A 63 2.02 -2.68 -2.21
N MET A 64 1.42 -3.79 -2.65
CA MET A 64 0.17 -4.28 -2.08
C MET A 64 0.42 -4.91 -0.71
N ILE A 65 -0.29 -4.43 0.30
CA ILE A 65 -0.22 -4.96 1.66
C ILE A 65 -1.23 -6.09 1.78
N MET A 66 -0.81 -7.23 2.33
CA MET A 66 -1.69 -8.37 2.58
C MET A 66 -1.63 -8.74 4.05
N ALA A 67 -2.78 -8.95 4.68
CA ALA A 67 -2.88 -9.26 6.11
C ALA A 67 -4.04 -10.21 6.38
N ARG A 68 -4.05 -10.81 7.57
CA ARG A 68 -5.24 -11.45 8.16
C ARG A 68 -5.81 -10.59 9.28
N PRO A 69 -7.09 -10.81 9.65
CA PRO A 69 -7.65 -10.18 10.84
C PRO A 69 -6.79 -10.45 12.08
N GLY A 70 -6.48 -9.40 12.82
CA GLY A 70 -5.69 -9.46 14.06
C GLY A 70 -4.18 -9.52 13.87
N GLU A 71 -3.64 -9.58 12.65
CA GLU A 71 -2.19 -9.54 12.44
C GLU A 71 -1.63 -8.12 12.58
N LYS A 72 -0.50 -8.00 13.27
CA LYS A 72 0.29 -6.77 13.35
C LYS A 72 1.17 -6.68 12.11
N VAL A 73 0.82 -5.78 11.21
CA VAL A 73 1.59 -5.50 9.99
C VAL A 73 2.51 -4.31 10.24
N LEU A 74 3.81 -4.53 10.17
CA LEU A 74 4.81 -3.46 10.16
C LEU A 74 4.89 -2.85 8.77
N LEU A 75 4.50 -1.59 8.66
CA LEU A 75 4.70 -0.77 7.47
C LEU A 75 5.93 0.10 7.71
N ARG A 76 6.88 0.05 6.78
CA ARG A 76 8.07 0.90 6.76
C ARG A 76 7.96 1.89 5.62
N TYR A 77 7.72 3.15 5.93
CA TYR A 77 7.67 4.20 4.92
C TYR A 77 9.03 4.86 4.79
N VAL A 78 9.49 5.05 3.56
CA VAL A 78 10.77 5.69 3.24
C VAL A 78 10.55 6.80 2.22
N GLY A 79 10.82 8.04 2.64
CA GLY A 79 10.80 9.21 1.77
C GLY A 79 12.04 9.32 0.91
N ALA A 80 12.15 8.53 -0.16
CA ALA A 80 13.30 8.59 -1.08
C ALA A 80 13.21 9.74 -2.10
N GLY A 81 12.04 10.36 -2.21
CA GLY A 81 11.75 11.49 -3.08
C GLY A 81 12.27 12.84 -2.58
N THR A 82 11.85 13.89 -3.29
CA THR A 82 12.18 15.29 -2.94
C THR A 82 11.01 16.06 -2.33
N ALA A 83 9.79 15.55 -2.43
CA ALA A 83 8.59 16.14 -1.85
C ALA A 83 8.12 15.37 -0.60
N HIS A 84 6.99 15.82 -0.06
CA HIS A 84 6.32 15.16 1.05
C HIS A 84 5.11 14.37 0.54
N HIS A 85 4.86 13.22 1.16
CA HIS A 85 3.79 12.30 0.76
C HIS A 85 2.92 11.92 1.96
N PRO A 86 1.71 12.49 2.11
CA PRO A 86 0.80 12.15 3.19
C PRO A 86 0.09 10.82 2.92
N LEU A 87 0.70 9.69 3.26
CA LEU A 87 0.12 8.37 3.05
C LEU A 87 -0.95 8.04 4.10
N HIS A 88 -2.12 7.62 3.61
CA HIS A 88 -3.31 7.28 4.39
C HIS A 88 -3.77 5.85 4.07
N PRO A 89 -3.56 4.88 4.98
CA PRO A 89 -4.22 3.58 4.91
C PRO A 89 -5.65 3.68 5.45
N HIS A 90 -6.61 3.19 4.67
CA HIS A 90 -8.01 3.07 5.08
C HIS A 90 -8.19 1.87 6.03
N GLY A 91 -9.39 1.78 6.62
CA GLY A 91 -9.80 0.63 7.44
C GLY A 91 -9.32 0.68 8.90
N ASN A 92 -8.23 1.38 9.23
CA ASN A 92 -7.85 1.70 10.61
C ASN A 92 -6.80 2.82 10.70
N HIS A 93 -6.55 3.35 11.90
CA HIS A 93 -5.35 4.12 12.20
C HIS A 93 -4.11 3.23 12.20
N THR A 94 -2.96 3.86 11.97
CA THR A 94 -1.65 3.26 12.21
C THR A 94 -1.05 3.80 13.49
N ARG A 95 -0.27 2.97 14.19
CA ARG A 95 0.50 3.40 15.35
C ARG A 95 1.95 3.59 14.95
N VAL A 96 2.42 4.83 14.93
CA VAL A 96 3.81 5.19 14.61
C VAL A 96 4.71 4.78 15.78
N LEU A 97 5.68 3.91 15.52
CA LEU A 97 6.59 3.35 16.52
C LEU A 97 8.00 3.95 16.46
N ALA A 98 8.47 4.33 15.27
CA ALA A 98 9.80 4.90 15.08
C ALA A 98 9.79 5.99 14.02
N LEU A 99 10.72 6.94 14.17
CA LEU A 99 11.04 7.97 13.19
C LEU A 99 12.56 7.94 12.96
N ASP A 100 12.98 7.92 11.70
CA ASP A 100 14.40 8.00 11.30
C ASP A 100 15.28 6.94 11.99
N GLY A 101 14.78 5.70 12.02
CA GLY A 101 15.43 4.54 12.65
C GLY A 101 15.46 4.57 14.18
N ARG A 102 14.78 5.53 14.83
CA ARG A 102 14.75 5.67 16.28
C ARG A 102 13.35 5.40 16.83
N LEU A 103 13.25 4.40 17.71
CA LEU A 103 12.02 4.12 18.44
C LEU A 103 11.55 5.35 19.22
N LEU A 104 10.28 5.67 19.11
CA LEU A 104 9.59 6.69 19.88
C LEU A 104 9.40 6.19 21.32
N ARG A 105 10.46 6.31 22.12
CA ARG A 105 10.47 5.92 23.54
C ARG A 105 11.37 6.84 24.36
N ASN A 106 11.11 6.93 25.66
CA ASN A 106 11.99 7.55 26.63
C ASN A 106 12.22 6.58 27.81
N GLY A 107 13.33 5.83 27.78
CA GLY A 107 13.55 4.72 28.69
C GLY A 107 12.46 3.65 28.52
N ALA A 108 11.71 3.37 29.59
CA ALA A 108 10.56 2.46 29.58
C ALA A 108 9.26 3.11 29.09
N PHE A 109 9.22 4.45 28.94
CA PHE A 109 8.02 5.17 28.54
C PHE A 109 7.82 5.11 27.02
N ASP A 110 6.67 4.59 26.59
CA ASP A 110 6.26 4.51 25.20
C ASP A 110 5.73 5.87 24.70
N ARG A 111 6.33 6.39 23.62
CA ARG A 111 5.92 7.65 22.97
C ARG A 111 5.30 7.42 21.58
N SER A 112 5.04 6.18 21.21
CA SER A 112 4.28 5.87 20.00
C SER A 112 2.88 6.47 20.07
N TYR A 113 2.32 6.78 18.90
CA TYR A 113 1.03 7.45 18.81
C TYR A 113 0.27 7.00 17.56
N GLU A 114 -1.05 7.16 17.59
CA GLU A 114 -1.90 6.85 16.45
C GLU A 114 -2.01 8.03 15.47
N ARG A 115 -2.08 7.69 14.19
CA ARG A 115 -2.36 8.59 13.07
C ARG A 115 -3.22 7.91 12.04
N PHE A 116 -4.15 8.66 11.47
CA PHE A 116 -4.87 8.26 10.26
C PHE A 116 -3.99 8.46 9.02
N THR A 117 -3.26 9.57 8.95
CA THR A 117 -2.35 9.92 7.84
C THR A 117 -0.96 10.24 8.37
N VAL A 118 0.05 9.70 7.71
CA VAL A 118 1.46 9.98 8.02
C VAL A 118 2.08 10.75 6.86
N LEU A 119 2.55 11.96 7.15
CA LEU A 119 3.33 12.75 6.21
C LEU A 119 4.74 12.17 6.13
N VAL A 120 5.01 11.42 5.07
CA VAL A 120 6.35 10.93 4.78
C VAL A 120 7.17 12.09 4.21
N GLY A 121 8.04 12.65 5.04
CA GLY A 121 8.94 13.72 4.62
C GLY A 121 10.07 13.21 3.72
N ALA A 122 10.62 14.08 2.88
CA ALA A 122 11.80 13.77 2.08
C ALA A 122 12.97 13.43 3.02
N GLY A 123 13.63 12.30 2.79
CA GLY A 123 14.70 11.76 3.63
C GLY A 123 14.25 11.13 4.96
N GLN A 124 12.96 11.14 5.29
CA GLN A 124 12.47 10.59 6.55
C GLN A 124 12.05 9.12 6.42
N THR A 125 12.11 8.39 7.53
CA THR A 125 11.58 7.03 7.62
C THR A 125 10.61 6.87 8.78
N TYR A 126 9.54 6.12 8.57
CA TYR A 126 8.53 5.83 9.60
C TYR A 126 8.33 4.33 9.70
N ASP A 127 8.43 3.80 10.92
CA ASP A 127 7.98 2.44 11.23
C ASP A 127 6.66 2.53 11.95
N GLN A 128 5.62 1.86 11.44
CA GLN A 128 4.27 1.92 12.01
C GLN A 128 3.57 0.57 11.95
N ILE A 129 2.68 0.32 12.91
CA ILE A 129 1.84 -0.88 12.93
C ILE A 129 0.47 -0.53 12.37
N TYR A 130 0.06 -1.28 11.36
CA TYR A 130 -1.33 -1.42 10.93
C TYR A 130 -1.88 -2.74 11.45
N GLN A 131 -3.11 -2.73 11.93
CA GLN A 131 -3.80 -3.93 12.40
C GLN A 131 -5.29 -3.74 12.16
N TRP A 132 -5.95 -4.73 11.59
CA TRP A 132 -7.40 -4.71 11.35
C TRP A 132 -8.04 -5.94 11.99
N PHE A 133 -9.14 -5.78 12.72
CA PHE A 133 -9.73 -6.86 13.53
C PHE A 133 -11.04 -7.41 12.99
N GLY A 134 -11.68 -6.73 12.05
CA GLY A 134 -13.05 -7.02 11.65
C GLY A 134 -14.07 -6.03 12.20
N LEU A 135 -15.25 -6.06 11.58
CA LEU A 135 -16.41 -5.27 12.02
C LEU A 135 -17.34 -6.07 12.95
N GLY A 136 -17.03 -7.35 13.20
CA GLY A 136 -17.84 -8.23 14.06
C GLY A 136 -19.09 -8.80 13.38
N TYR A 137 -19.26 -8.61 12.08
CA TYR A 137 -20.40 -9.14 11.33
C TYR A 137 -20.09 -10.50 10.68
N SER A 138 -21.09 -11.38 10.71
CA SER A 138 -21.08 -12.71 10.07
C SER A 138 -22.49 -13.05 9.59
N PRO A 139 -22.70 -14.14 8.82
CA PRO A 139 -24.06 -14.59 8.51
C PRO A 139 -24.94 -14.83 9.75
N GLU A 140 -24.34 -15.23 10.88
CA GLU A 140 -25.01 -15.45 12.17
C GLU A 140 -25.20 -14.15 12.97
N ASN A 141 -24.38 -13.12 12.72
CA ASN A 141 -24.54 -11.77 13.24
C ASN A 141 -24.62 -10.76 12.08
N PRO A 142 -25.75 -10.70 11.36
CA PRO A 142 -25.81 -10.07 10.06
C PRO A 142 -25.72 -8.55 10.14
N ILE A 143 -25.21 -7.94 9.06
CA ILE A 143 -25.27 -6.49 8.88
C ILE A 143 -26.74 -6.07 8.79
N PRO A 144 -27.18 -5.04 9.53
CA PRO A 144 -28.60 -4.66 9.61
C PRO A 144 -29.16 -4.08 8.30
N THR A 145 -28.32 -3.88 7.29
CA THR A 145 -28.67 -3.37 5.97
C THR A 145 -28.69 -4.52 4.96
N GLY A 146 -29.83 -4.71 4.30
CA GLY A 146 -29.96 -5.67 3.20
C GLY A 146 -29.19 -5.22 1.96
N LEU A 147 -28.56 -6.17 1.27
CA LEU A 147 -27.92 -5.88 -0.02
C LEU A 147 -29.00 -5.56 -1.09
N PRO A 148 -28.74 -4.59 -1.99
CA PRO A 148 -29.57 -4.37 -3.15
C PRO A 148 -29.67 -5.61 -4.04
N ASN A 149 -30.78 -5.75 -4.76
CA ASN A 149 -30.89 -6.76 -5.81
C ASN A 149 -29.79 -6.57 -6.87
N LEU A 150 -29.25 -7.66 -7.42
CA LEU A 150 -28.20 -7.64 -8.45
C LEU A 150 -28.53 -6.73 -9.64
N ARG A 151 -29.80 -6.63 -10.05
CA ARG A 151 -30.24 -5.74 -11.14
C ARG A 151 -30.11 -4.25 -10.80
N ASN A 152 -30.07 -3.92 -9.53
CA ASN A 152 -29.96 -2.57 -9.00
C ASN A 152 -28.54 -2.28 -8.47
N LEU A 153 -27.59 -3.19 -8.70
CA LEU A 153 -26.23 -3.09 -8.21
C LEU A 153 -25.28 -2.77 -9.38
N GLY A 154 -24.72 -1.57 -9.39
CA GLY A 154 -23.58 -1.22 -10.25
C GLY A 154 -22.28 -1.55 -9.52
N ILE A 155 -21.42 -2.37 -10.12
CA ILE A 155 -20.15 -2.80 -9.50
C ILE A 155 -19.00 -2.52 -10.47
N GLY A 156 -18.45 -1.30 -10.38
CA GLY A 156 -17.32 -0.87 -11.21
C GLY A 156 -17.54 -1.11 -12.71
N ASP A 157 -16.49 -0.91 -13.50
CA ASP A 157 -16.44 -1.42 -14.86
C ASP A 157 -16.06 -2.91 -14.86
N ALA A 158 -16.43 -3.62 -15.93
CA ALA A 158 -16.12 -5.04 -16.11
C ALA A 158 -14.61 -5.29 -15.98
N GLY A 159 -14.19 -5.93 -14.88
CA GLY A 159 -12.78 -6.22 -14.62
C GLY A 159 -12.05 -5.20 -13.75
N TRP A 160 -12.75 -4.30 -13.04
CA TRP A 160 -12.13 -3.35 -12.10
C TRP A 160 -12.83 -3.32 -10.74
N THR A 161 -13.28 -4.48 -10.25
CA THR A 161 -13.84 -4.58 -8.90
C THR A 161 -13.06 -5.54 -8.03
N MET A 162 -12.99 -5.19 -6.75
CA MET A 162 -12.43 -5.99 -5.66
C MET A 162 -13.55 -6.55 -4.76
N TRP A 163 -14.81 -6.36 -5.16
CA TRP A 163 -15.96 -6.85 -4.43
C TRP A 163 -16.18 -8.35 -4.63
N SER A 164 -16.37 -9.09 -3.54
CA SER A 164 -16.55 -10.55 -3.56
C SER A 164 -17.98 -11.00 -3.90
N GLY A 165 -18.94 -10.09 -3.99
CA GLY A 165 -20.37 -10.43 -4.00
C GLY A 165 -20.98 -10.59 -2.60
N SER A 166 -20.17 -10.54 -1.54
CA SER A 166 -20.60 -10.78 -0.17
C SER A 166 -20.08 -9.70 0.78
N PRO A 167 -20.88 -9.25 1.76
CA PRO A 167 -20.43 -8.29 2.74
C PRO A 167 -19.64 -8.94 3.88
N TYR A 168 -19.46 -10.27 3.86
CA TYR A 168 -18.77 -11.03 4.90
C TYR A 168 -17.43 -11.54 4.40
N LEU A 169 -16.40 -11.34 5.22
CA LEU A 169 -15.04 -11.80 4.96
C LEU A 169 -15.00 -13.32 4.74
N GLY A 170 -14.30 -13.75 3.70
CA GLY A 170 -14.14 -15.16 3.35
C GLY A 170 -15.34 -15.81 2.68
N LEU A 171 -16.38 -15.03 2.38
CA LEU A 171 -17.51 -15.49 1.59
C LEU A 171 -17.52 -14.77 0.25
N LYS A 172 -17.95 -15.50 -0.79
CA LYS A 172 -18.22 -14.96 -2.12
C LYS A 172 -19.71 -15.08 -2.39
N GLY A 173 -20.24 -14.10 -3.10
CA GLY A 173 -21.63 -14.07 -3.54
C GLY A 173 -21.73 -13.86 -5.04
N ASP A 174 -22.97 -13.75 -5.51
CA ASP A 174 -23.23 -13.43 -6.90
C ASP A 174 -22.78 -11.99 -7.22
N ILE A 175 -22.23 -11.82 -8.41
CA ILE A 175 -21.91 -10.51 -9.00
C ILE A 175 -22.65 -10.35 -10.34
N PRO A 176 -22.93 -9.11 -10.80
CA PRO A 176 -23.61 -8.87 -12.06
C PRO A 176 -22.90 -9.56 -13.24
N GLN A 177 -23.69 -10.06 -14.20
CA GLN A 177 -23.13 -10.66 -15.41
C GLN A 177 -22.22 -9.68 -16.16
N GLY A 178 -21.10 -10.20 -16.66
CA GLY A 178 -20.09 -9.40 -17.37
C GLY A 178 -19.09 -8.70 -16.45
N VAL A 179 -19.30 -8.71 -15.13
CA VAL A 179 -18.31 -8.20 -14.16
C VAL A 179 -17.31 -9.30 -13.85
N VAL A 180 -16.02 -8.97 -13.99
CA VAL A 180 -14.92 -9.77 -13.46
C VAL A 180 -14.43 -9.10 -12.18
N SER A 181 -14.35 -9.87 -11.10
CA SER A 181 -13.80 -9.43 -9.82
C SER A 181 -12.37 -9.94 -9.64
N PHE A 182 -11.49 -9.06 -9.16
CA PHE A 182 -10.16 -9.43 -8.69
C PHE A 182 -10.18 -10.12 -7.32
N ASN A 183 -11.35 -10.18 -6.68
CA ASN A 183 -11.51 -10.87 -5.42
C ASN A 183 -11.35 -12.39 -5.58
N GLU A 184 -10.40 -12.98 -4.86
CA GLU A 184 -10.06 -14.39 -5.00
C GLU A 184 -10.88 -15.27 -4.06
N GLU A 185 -10.99 -14.90 -2.79
CA GLU A 185 -11.49 -15.77 -1.70
C GLU A 185 -12.48 -15.10 -0.74
N GLY A 186 -12.95 -13.90 -1.04
CA GLY A 186 -13.85 -13.14 -0.16
C GLY A 186 -13.11 -12.16 0.75
N GLU A 187 -11.88 -11.80 0.40
CA GLU A 187 -11.04 -10.85 1.11
C GLU A 187 -11.60 -9.41 1.02
N TYR A 188 -11.22 -8.55 1.96
CA TYR A 188 -11.56 -7.13 1.93
C TYR A 188 -10.40 -6.29 1.41
N TYR A 189 -10.73 -5.19 0.73
CA TYR A 189 -9.74 -4.28 0.19
C TYR A 189 -9.94 -2.88 0.78
N PHE A 190 -8.86 -2.29 1.27
CA PHE A 190 -8.81 -0.92 1.77
C PHE A 190 -7.77 -0.13 0.97
N MET A 191 -8.09 1.12 0.61
CA MET A 191 -7.14 1.98 -0.08
C MET A 191 -5.97 2.34 0.83
N LEU A 192 -4.76 2.36 0.29
CA LEU A 192 -3.63 3.08 0.87
C LEU A 192 -3.15 4.06 -0.19
N HIS A 193 -3.29 5.36 0.08
CA HIS A 193 -2.96 6.37 -0.93
C HIS A 193 -2.43 7.67 -0.32
N SER A 194 -1.80 8.50 -1.15
CA SER A 194 -1.48 9.86 -0.78
C SER A 194 -2.76 10.71 -0.65
N HIS A 195 -2.87 11.46 0.43
CA HIS A 195 -3.94 12.42 0.68
C HIS A 195 -3.66 13.79 0.03
N GLN A 196 -2.68 13.86 -0.87
CA GLN A 196 -2.55 14.92 -1.87
C GLN A 196 -3.02 14.35 -3.21
N GLU A 197 -4.18 14.79 -3.66
CA GLU A 197 -4.94 14.14 -4.75
C GLU A 197 -4.24 14.21 -6.10
N PHE A 198 -3.38 15.21 -6.33
CA PHE A 198 -2.57 15.24 -7.54
C PHE A 198 -1.54 14.10 -7.57
N GLN A 199 -1.13 13.58 -6.41
CA GLN A 199 -0.15 12.49 -6.30
C GLN A 199 -0.74 11.11 -6.58
N ILE A 200 -2.06 10.99 -6.72
CA ILE A 200 -2.75 9.75 -7.10
C ILE A 200 -3.15 9.75 -8.58
N THR A 201 -2.31 10.38 -9.42
CA THR A 201 -2.48 10.46 -10.87
C THR A 201 -1.22 9.99 -11.59
N ASN A 202 -1.39 9.60 -12.85
CA ASN A 202 -0.30 9.33 -13.79
C ASN A 202 -0.34 10.39 -14.88
N TRP A 203 0.63 11.30 -14.90
CA TRP A 203 0.65 12.44 -15.82
C TRP A 203 -0.56 13.39 -15.70
N GLY A 204 -1.33 13.31 -14.61
CA GLY A 204 -2.57 14.05 -14.40
C GLY A 204 -3.84 13.22 -14.60
N GLU A 205 -3.72 11.99 -15.09
CA GLU A 205 -4.85 11.07 -15.26
C GLU A 205 -5.08 10.23 -14.00
N PHE A 206 -6.31 10.23 -13.49
CA PHE A 206 -6.74 9.42 -12.35
C PHE A 206 -7.42 8.13 -12.84
N PRO A 207 -7.26 6.99 -12.15
CA PRO A 207 -6.43 6.75 -10.97
C PRO A 207 -4.97 6.40 -11.32
N GLY A 208 -4.03 6.75 -10.43
CA GLY A 208 -2.61 6.47 -10.63
C GLY A 208 -1.73 6.76 -9.40
N GLY A 209 -0.43 6.91 -9.63
CA GLY A 209 0.51 7.48 -8.66
C GLY A 209 0.68 6.70 -7.34
N LEU A 210 0.78 7.43 -6.23
CA LEU A 210 0.93 6.93 -4.85
C LEU A 210 -0.37 6.34 -4.32
N MET A 211 -0.76 5.21 -4.89
CA MET A 211 -1.95 4.46 -4.54
C MET A 211 -1.64 2.97 -4.57
N THR A 212 -2.13 2.22 -3.60
CA THR A 212 -2.09 0.76 -3.53
C THR A 212 -3.26 0.28 -2.66
N MET A 213 -3.34 -1.02 -2.42
CA MET A 213 -4.37 -1.63 -1.61
C MET A 213 -3.77 -2.34 -0.39
N ILE A 214 -4.57 -2.40 0.66
CA ILE A 214 -4.43 -3.34 1.77
C ILE A 214 -5.52 -4.39 1.59
N ALA A 215 -5.14 -5.62 1.28
CA ALA A 215 -6.04 -6.77 1.25
C ALA A 215 -6.02 -7.49 2.60
N VAL A 216 -7.19 -7.61 3.23
CA VAL A 216 -7.39 -8.44 4.41
C VAL A 216 -8.03 -9.76 3.98
N HIS A 217 -7.21 -10.81 4.01
CA HIS A 217 -7.54 -12.14 3.57
C HIS A 217 -8.12 -12.98 4.72
N PRO A 218 -9.14 -13.82 4.49
CA PRO A 218 -9.55 -14.87 5.44
C PRO A 218 -8.42 -15.87 5.70
N HIS A 219 -7.63 -16.18 4.67
CA HIS A 219 -6.50 -17.11 4.74
C HIS A 219 -5.32 -16.53 3.99
N LEU A 220 -4.15 -16.46 4.62
CA LEU A 220 -2.97 -15.90 3.99
C LEU A 220 -1.74 -16.70 4.39
N SER A 221 -0.96 -17.08 3.39
CA SER A 221 0.23 -17.89 3.59
C SER A 221 1.25 -17.18 4.50
N PRO A 222 1.97 -17.91 5.38
CA PRO A 222 2.96 -17.30 6.29
C PRO A 222 4.14 -16.63 5.60
N ASP A 223 4.43 -16.97 4.35
CA ASP A 223 5.53 -16.40 3.56
C ASP A 223 5.19 -15.04 2.92
N ARG A 224 3.92 -14.63 2.94
CA ARG A 224 3.49 -13.32 2.43
C ARG A 224 3.84 -12.21 3.41
N GLY A 225 4.32 -11.07 2.91
CA GLY A 225 4.68 -9.94 3.77
C GLY A 225 5.85 -10.26 4.70
N VAL A 226 6.85 -10.97 4.18
CA VAL A 226 8.11 -11.25 4.88
C VAL A 226 9.24 -10.79 3.96
N LEU A 227 10.08 -9.85 4.43
CA LEU A 227 11.34 -9.56 3.75
C LEU A 227 12.23 -10.81 3.87
N LYS A 228 12.56 -11.44 2.75
CA LYS A 228 13.34 -12.69 2.73
C LYS A 228 14.73 -12.43 3.32
N GLU A 229 15.26 -13.38 4.08
CA GLU A 229 16.56 -13.22 4.76
C GLU A 229 17.72 -12.93 3.78
N SER A 230 17.64 -13.40 2.54
CA SER A 230 18.61 -13.07 1.48
C SER A 230 18.64 -11.58 1.08
N GLU A 231 17.60 -10.83 1.43
CA GLU A 231 17.42 -9.40 1.14
C GLU A 231 17.64 -8.53 2.38
N ARG A 232 17.72 -9.15 3.57
CA ARG A 232 18.20 -8.50 4.79
C ARG A 232 19.71 -8.46 4.69
N GLY A 233 20.25 -7.38 4.15
CA GLY A 233 21.71 -7.16 4.07
C GLY A 233 22.38 -7.63 5.35
N THR A 234 23.30 -8.58 5.22
CA THR A 234 24.05 -9.13 6.35
C THR A 234 24.61 -7.95 7.12
N GLY A 235 24.13 -7.75 8.36
CA GLY A 235 24.59 -6.68 9.22
C GLY A 235 26.10 -6.64 9.23
N TYR A 236 26.66 -5.42 9.28
CA TYR A 236 28.09 -5.15 9.41
C TYR A 236 28.79 -6.25 10.20
N GLY A 237 29.37 -7.19 9.47
CA GLY A 237 30.26 -8.18 10.03
C GLY A 237 31.50 -7.42 10.43
N ASN A 238 31.76 -7.37 11.74
CA ASN A 238 33.06 -6.99 12.26
C ASN A 238 34.12 -7.81 11.52
N SER A 239 34.81 -7.16 10.59
CA SER A 239 36.08 -7.61 10.08
C SER A 239 37.11 -6.64 10.61
N VAL A 240 37.82 -7.15 11.62
CA VAL A 240 39.13 -6.81 12.18
C VAL A 240 39.71 -5.43 11.86
#